data_AF-X0YQI6-F1
#
_entry.id   AF-X0YQI6-F1
#
_cell.length_a   1.000
_cell.length_b   1.000
_cell.length_c   1.000
_cell.angle_alpha   90.00
_cell.angle_beta   90.00
_cell.angle_gamma   90.00
#
_symmetry.space_group_name_H-M   'P 1'
#
loop_
_entity.id
_entity.type
_entity.pdbx_description
1 polymer ?
#
loop_
_entity_poly.entity_id
_entity_poly.type
_entity_poly.pdbx_seq_one_letter_code
_entity_poly.pdbx_strand_id
1 'polypeptide(L)'
;PDIVGRKYPAELAGDLYPQGIPIYTEEKLPKLIKALKVHDCVFSYSDVSYQHVMAVSARVNAAGANFVLLGPKDTQIKSSKPVVSVGAVRTGCGKSQTSRRIIEILMAKGLKVVAIRHPMPYGDLVAQKVQRFAQISDLEKHNCTVEEMEEYEPHVVRGNVIYAGVDYEAIIRAAEEDPDGCDVILWDGGNNDFPFYKSDLHVTVVDPHRPGHELSYYPGEVTLRIADVVVINKMDSADAAGIQT
;
A
#
# COMPACT_ATOMS: atom_id res chain seq x y z
N PRO A 1 -9.14 -10.77 -8.20
CA PRO A 1 -9.45 -11.37 -9.53
C PRO A 1 -8.15 -11.90 -10.15
N ASP A 2 -8.16 -13.07 -10.79
CA ASP A 2 -7.04 -13.62 -11.60
C ASP A 2 -5.72 -14.00 -10.91
N ILE A 3 -5.69 -14.11 -9.59
CA ILE A 3 -4.51 -14.58 -8.82
C ILE A 3 -4.64 -16.06 -8.41
N VAL A 4 -5.87 -16.58 -8.33
CA VAL A 4 -6.12 -17.96 -7.86
C VAL A 4 -5.53 -18.98 -8.85
N GLY A 5 -4.65 -19.85 -8.35
CA GLY A 5 -3.93 -20.83 -9.17
C GLY A 5 -2.59 -20.34 -9.72
N ARG A 6 -2.25 -19.06 -9.52
CA ARG A 6 -0.89 -18.55 -9.77
C ARG A 6 0.06 -18.98 -8.65
N LYS A 7 1.36 -18.88 -8.92
CA LYS A 7 2.42 -18.93 -7.91
C LYS A 7 3.04 -17.55 -7.82
N TYR A 8 3.34 -17.10 -6.61
CA TYR A 8 4.29 -16.02 -6.44
C TYR A 8 5.66 -16.49 -6.96
N PRO A 9 6.33 -15.75 -7.86
CA PRO A 9 7.48 -16.24 -8.61
C PRO A 9 8.70 -16.50 -7.71
N ALA A 10 9.51 -17.50 -8.06
CA ALA A 10 10.69 -17.89 -7.30
C ALA A 10 11.74 -16.77 -7.24
N GLU A 11 11.84 -16.00 -8.32
CA GLU A 11 12.73 -14.86 -8.53
C GLU A 11 12.48 -13.72 -7.52
N LEU A 12 11.28 -13.68 -6.91
CA LEU A 12 10.90 -12.69 -5.89
C LEU A 12 10.69 -13.32 -4.51
N ALA A 13 10.62 -14.65 -4.41
CA ALA A 13 10.25 -15.35 -3.17
C ALA A 13 11.43 -15.56 -2.20
N GLY A 14 12.66 -15.24 -2.63
CA GLY A 14 13.89 -15.44 -1.85
C GLY A 14 14.31 -16.90 -1.73
N ASP A 15 15.46 -17.12 -1.09
CA ASP A 15 16.16 -18.41 -1.09
C ASP A 15 15.40 -19.56 -0.41
N LEU A 16 14.47 -19.24 0.50
CA LEU A 16 13.64 -20.22 1.18
C LEU A 16 12.55 -20.83 0.28
N TYR A 17 12.25 -20.20 -0.86
CA TYR A 17 11.17 -20.59 -1.76
C TYR A 17 11.64 -20.69 -3.22
N PRO A 18 12.58 -21.60 -3.54
CA PRO A 18 13.17 -21.73 -4.87
C PRO A 18 12.18 -22.19 -5.96
N GLN A 19 10.98 -22.61 -5.57
CA GLN A 19 9.90 -23.04 -6.48
C GLN A 19 8.72 -22.04 -6.53
N GLY A 20 8.92 -20.86 -5.93
CA GLY A 20 7.88 -19.86 -5.71
C GLY A 20 6.93 -20.24 -4.56
N ILE A 21 6.01 -19.33 -4.25
CA ILE A 21 5.02 -19.52 -3.18
C ILE A 21 3.66 -19.85 -3.80
N PRO A 22 3.05 -21.00 -3.48
CA PRO A 22 1.75 -21.36 -4.03
C PRO A 22 0.64 -20.46 -3.49
N ILE A 23 -0.27 -20.04 -4.37
CA ILE A 23 -1.43 -19.21 -3.99
C ILE A 23 -2.70 -20.06 -4.04
N TYR A 24 -3.39 -20.13 -2.90
CA TYR A 24 -4.62 -20.88 -2.72
C TYR A 24 -5.80 -19.96 -2.44
N THR A 25 -7.02 -20.46 -2.67
CA THR A 25 -8.23 -19.78 -2.20
C THR A 25 -8.33 -19.85 -0.68
N GLU A 26 -8.87 -18.80 -0.05
CA GLU A 26 -9.00 -18.71 1.40
C GLU A 26 -9.86 -19.84 2.00
N GLU A 27 -10.80 -20.41 1.24
CA GLU A 27 -11.59 -21.58 1.64
C GLU A 27 -10.73 -22.79 2.00
N LYS A 28 -9.55 -22.94 1.39
CA LYS A 28 -8.62 -24.05 1.67
C LYS A 28 -7.84 -23.85 2.97
N LEU A 29 -7.89 -22.67 3.60
CA LEU A 29 -7.08 -22.30 4.76
C LEU A 29 -7.11 -23.35 5.90
N PRO A 30 -8.27 -23.84 6.40
CA PRO A 30 -8.28 -24.82 7.49
C PRO A 30 -7.66 -26.17 7.10
N LYS A 31 -7.81 -26.57 5.82
CA LYS A 31 -7.21 -27.82 5.31
C LYS A 31 -5.69 -27.68 5.18
N LEU A 32 -5.22 -26.54 4.66
CA LEU A 32 -3.81 -26.24 4.48
C LEU A 32 -3.06 -26.15 5.82
N ILE A 33 -3.66 -25.52 6.83
CA ILE A 33 -3.07 -25.45 8.18
C ILE A 33 -2.75 -26.85 8.71
N LYS A 34 -3.70 -27.78 8.60
CA LYS A 34 -3.53 -29.17 9.07
C LYS A 34 -2.53 -29.94 8.21
N ALA A 35 -2.64 -29.85 6.88
CA ALA A 35 -1.80 -30.60 5.96
C ALA A 35 -0.33 -30.18 6.01
N LEU A 36 -0.07 -28.88 6.11
CA LEU A 36 1.28 -28.30 6.14
C LEU A 36 1.83 -28.16 7.56
N LYS A 37 1.03 -28.50 8.59
CA LYS A 37 1.37 -28.31 10.01
C LYS A 37 1.80 -26.88 10.31
N VAL A 38 1.03 -25.92 9.81
CA VAL A 38 1.31 -24.49 9.96
C VAL A 38 1.28 -24.10 11.43
N HIS A 39 2.33 -23.41 11.89
CA HIS A 39 2.39 -22.85 13.24
C HIS A 39 1.75 -21.45 13.28
N ASP A 40 2.12 -20.58 12.33
CA ASP A 40 1.65 -19.19 12.28
C ASP A 40 0.96 -18.88 10.94
N CYS A 41 -0.21 -18.24 11.01
CA CYS A 41 -0.87 -17.62 9.88
C CYS A 41 -0.82 -16.10 10.03
N VAL A 42 -0.04 -15.45 9.17
CA VAL A 42 0.03 -13.99 9.09
C VAL A 42 -1.14 -13.49 8.24
N PHE A 43 -1.90 -12.54 8.78
CA PHE A 43 -3.00 -11.91 8.07
C PHE A 43 -2.55 -10.60 7.42
N SER A 44 -2.66 -10.54 6.08
CA SER A 44 -2.17 -9.42 5.27
C SER A 44 -3.26 -8.81 4.37
N TYR A 45 -4.52 -8.85 4.79
CA TYR A 45 -5.60 -8.16 4.07
C TYR A 45 -5.80 -6.74 4.60
N SER A 46 -6.31 -5.88 3.72
CA SER A 46 -6.67 -4.50 4.00
C SER A 46 -8.09 -4.17 3.55
N ASP A 47 -8.64 -3.08 4.08
CA ASP A 47 -10.01 -2.55 3.90
C ASP A 47 -11.13 -3.53 4.26
N VAL A 48 -10.90 -4.30 5.32
CA VAL A 48 -11.84 -5.29 5.86
C VAL A 48 -12.33 -4.88 7.24
N SER A 49 -13.55 -5.26 7.60
CA SER A 49 -14.08 -4.97 8.94
C SER A 49 -13.37 -5.81 9.99
N TYR A 50 -13.33 -5.33 11.25
CA TYR A 50 -12.80 -6.15 12.35
C TYR A 50 -13.57 -7.45 12.56
N GLN A 51 -14.86 -7.47 12.25
CA GLN A 51 -15.64 -8.71 12.26
C GLN A 51 -15.05 -9.75 11.28
N HIS A 52 -14.66 -9.33 10.08
CA HIS A 52 -14.01 -10.21 9.12
C HIS A 52 -12.65 -10.71 9.62
N VAL A 53 -11.80 -9.80 10.14
CA VAL A 53 -10.50 -10.16 10.73
C VAL A 53 -10.67 -11.22 11.82
N MET A 54 -11.61 -11.00 12.76
CA MET A 54 -11.85 -11.93 13.86
C MET A 54 -12.50 -13.24 13.41
N ALA A 55 -13.32 -13.22 12.37
CA ALA A 55 -13.86 -14.44 11.78
C ALA A 55 -12.76 -15.31 11.15
N VAL A 56 -11.78 -14.70 10.47
CA VAL A 56 -10.62 -15.42 9.92
C VAL A 56 -9.72 -15.93 11.05
N SER A 57 -9.46 -15.11 12.08
CA SER A 57 -8.72 -15.54 13.29
C SER A 57 -9.34 -16.77 13.93
N ALA A 58 -10.66 -16.78 14.17
CA ALA A 58 -11.35 -17.92 14.75
C ALA A 58 -11.17 -19.19 13.90
N ARG A 59 -11.22 -19.08 12.57
CA ARG A 59 -10.98 -20.21 11.64
C ARG A 59 -9.54 -20.74 11.74
N VAL A 60 -8.56 -19.85 11.82
CA VAL A 60 -7.13 -20.19 11.98
C VAL A 60 -6.89 -20.90 13.31
N ASN A 61 -7.37 -20.32 14.41
CA ASN A 61 -7.17 -20.88 15.74
C ASN A 61 -7.90 -22.22 15.92
N ALA A 62 -9.12 -22.35 15.39
CA ALA A 62 -9.84 -23.63 15.39
C ALA A 62 -9.12 -24.73 14.57
N ALA A 63 -8.29 -24.35 13.60
CA ALA A 63 -7.45 -25.28 12.85
C ALA A 63 -6.12 -25.62 13.57
N GLY A 64 -5.80 -24.92 14.66
CA GLY A 64 -4.65 -25.21 15.54
C GLY A 64 -3.41 -24.34 15.34
N ALA A 65 -3.48 -23.29 14.51
CA ALA A 65 -2.38 -22.36 14.28
C ALA A 65 -2.58 -21.03 15.04
N ASN A 66 -1.50 -20.29 15.24
CA ASN A 66 -1.54 -18.90 15.70
C ASN A 66 -2.04 -17.98 14.59
N PHE A 67 -2.74 -16.93 14.98
CA PHE A 67 -3.14 -15.85 14.09
C PHE A 67 -2.29 -14.63 14.41
N VAL A 68 -1.55 -14.12 13.42
CA VAL A 68 -0.55 -13.07 13.61
C VAL A 68 -0.92 -11.84 12.79
N LEU A 69 -0.95 -10.68 13.45
CA LEU A 69 -1.00 -9.36 12.82
C LEU A 69 0.38 -8.73 12.97
N LEU A 70 1.07 -8.52 11.85
CA LEU A 70 2.38 -7.88 11.87
C LEU A 70 2.24 -6.37 12.07
N GLY A 71 3.08 -5.81 12.94
CA GLY A 71 3.10 -4.37 13.22
C GLY A 71 4.11 -3.61 12.38
N PRO A 72 4.03 -2.27 12.33
CA PRO A 72 4.92 -1.43 11.53
C PRO A 72 6.41 -1.69 11.75
N LYS A 73 6.82 -1.99 12.99
CA LYS A 73 8.22 -2.26 13.34
C LYS A 73 8.82 -3.43 12.54
N ASP A 74 8.03 -4.46 12.26
CA ASP A 74 8.50 -5.69 11.62
C ASP A 74 8.32 -5.67 10.10
N THR A 75 7.53 -4.72 9.57
CA THR A 75 7.18 -4.65 8.15
C THR A 75 7.73 -3.42 7.43
N GLN A 76 8.12 -2.37 8.16
CA GLN A 76 8.58 -1.12 7.56
C GLN A 76 10.06 -1.16 7.17
N ILE A 77 10.33 -0.73 5.95
CA ILE A 77 11.69 -0.52 5.44
C ILE A 77 12.14 0.90 5.76
N LYS A 78 13.39 1.06 6.19
CA LYS A 78 13.98 2.38 6.45
C LYS A 78 14.57 2.96 5.17
N SER A 79 14.23 4.23 4.91
CA SER A 79 14.84 5.00 3.83
C SER A 79 16.13 5.70 4.27
N SER A 80 17.02 5.95 3.31
CA SER A 80 18.13 6.91 3.43
C SER A 80 17.70 8.36 3.16
N LYS A 81 16.51 8.58 2.60
CA LYS A 81 15.90 9.89 2.33
C LYS A 81 14.73 10.15 3.30
N PRO A 82 14.37 11.41 3.57
CA PRO A 82 13.14 11.72 4.28
C PRO A 82 11.91 11.14 3.56
N VAL A 83 10.99 10.54 4.32
CA VAL A 83 9.75 9.93 3.80
C VAL A 83 8.52 10.64 4.35
N VAL A 84 7.69 11.15 3.44
CA VAL A 84 6.32 11.58 3.74
C VAL A 84 5.36 10.49 3.27
N SER A 85 4.51 9.97 4.15
CA SER A 85 3.58 8.88 3.80
C SER A 85 2.13 9.33 3.90
N VAL A 86 1.31 8.99 2.91
CA VAL A 86 -0.11 9.32 2.87
C VAL A 86 -0.94 8.04 2.94
N GLY A 87 -1.61 7.82 4.06
CA GLY A 87 -2.55 6.73 4.31
C GLY A 87 -4.00 7.20 4.33
N ALA A 88 -4.94 6.27 4.51
CA ALA A 88 -6.34 6.59 4.75
C ALA A 88 -7.00 5.49 5.57
N VAL A 89 -8.06 5.84 6.29
CA VAL A 89 -8.82 4.87 7.09
C VAL A 89 -9.64 3.89 6.25
N ARG A 90 -10.01 4.28 5.03
CA ARG A 90 -10.78 3.49 4.07
C ARG A 90 -10.35 3.78 2.63
N THR A 91 -10.64 2.85 1.73
CA THR A 91 -10.60 3.16 0.30
C THR A 91 -11.60 4.26 -0.08
N GLY A 92 -11.19 5.08 -1.05
CA GLY A 92 -12.00 6.20 -1.55
C GLY A 92 -11.98 7.45 -0.66
N CYS A 93 -11.16 7.55 0.40
CA CYS A 93 -11.07 8.78 1.21
C CYS A 93 -10.42 9.96 0.47
N GLY A 94 -9.68 9.73 -0.62
CA GLY A 94 -9.04 10.79 -1.42
C GLY A 94 -7.53 10.96 -1.17
N LYS A 95 -6.81 9.86 -0.91
CA LYS A 95 -5.34 9.84 -0.76
C LYS A 95 -4.62 10.49 -1.94
N SER A 96 -4.88 10.05 -3.17
CA SER A 96 -4.21 10.57 -4.38
C SER A 96 -4.33 12.09 -4.56
N GLN A 97 -5.44 12.70 -4.12
CA GLN A 97 -5.60 14.16 -4.16
C GLN A 97 -4.69 14.84 -3.12
N THR A 98 -4.66 14.29 -1.91
CA THR A 98 -3.81 14.76 -0.79
C THR A 98 -2.32 14.60 -1.14
N SER A 99 -1.92 13.45 -1.67
CA SER A 99 -0.56 13.15 -2.12
C SER A 99 -0.08 14.15 -3.18
N ARG A 100 -0.90 14.43 -4.20
CA ARG A 100 -0.56 15.44 -5.23
C ARG A 100 -0.40 16.84 -4.62
N ARG A 101 -1.27 17.23 -3.69
CA ARG A 101 -1.16 18.53 -3.03
C ARG A 101 0.14 18.66 -2.23
N ILE A 102 0.54 17.61 -1.53
CA ILE A 102 1.82 17.57 -0.79
C ILE A 102 3.00 17.67 -1.76
N ILE A 103 2.99 16.90 -2.86
CA ILE A 103 4.04 16.95 -3.90
C ILE A 103 4.18 18.38 -4.43
N GLU A 104 3.08 19.04 -4.81
CA GLU A 104 3.10 20.42 -5.30
C GLU A 104 3.71 21.40 -4.30
N ILE A 105 3.40 21.26 -3.00
CA ILE A 105 3.96 22.10 -1.95
C ILE A 105 5.47 21.90 -1.82
N LEU A 106 5.95 20.66 -1.87
CA LEU A 106 7.37 20.32 -1.77
C LEU A 106 8.14 20.78 -3.01
N MET A 107 7.59 20.57 -4.21
CA MET A 107 8.18 21.05 -5.47
C MET A 107 8.22 22.57 -5.53
N ALA A 108 7.19 23.28 -5.04
CA ALA A 108 7.20 24.75 -4.95
C ALA A 108 8.28 25.29 -4.00
N LYS A 109 8.81 24.46 -3.10
CA LYS A 109 9.97 24.75 -2.26
C LYS A 109 11.31 24.40 -2.93
N GLY A 110 11.29 23.92 -4.16
CA GLY A 110 12.47 23.53 -4.93
C GLY A 110 13.00 22.14 -4.60
N LEU A 111 12.25 21.30 -3.88
CA LEU A 111 12.65 19.93 -3.56
C LEU A 111 12.31 18.98 -4.71
N LYS A 112 13.22 18.05 -4.99
CA LYS A 112 12.97 16.92 -5.89
C LYS A 112 12.23 15.82 -5.16
N VAL A 113 10.98 15.62 -5.55
CA VAL A 113 10.10 14.62 -4.94
C VAL A 113 10.05 13.39 -5.83
N VAL A 114 10.22 12.21 -5.25
CA VAL A 114 9.93 10.94 -5.92
C VAL A 114 8.73 10.30 -5.23
N ALA A 115 7.67 10.01 -5.98
CA ALA A 115 6.50 9.32 -5.46
C ALA A 115 6.66 7.80 -5.60
N ILE A 116 6.34 7.04 -4.56
CA ILE A 116 6.22 5.58 -4.62
C ILE A 116 4.75 5.21 -4.43
N ARG A 117 4.19 4.45 -5.38
CA ARG A 117 2.80 4.00 -5.36
C ARG A 117 2.72 2.47 -5.25
N HIS A 118 1.61 1.98 -4.71
CA HIS A 118 1.27 0.56 -4.81
C HIS A 118 1.01 0.17 -6.27
N PRO A 119 1.54 -0.95 -6.76
CA PRO A 119 1.22 -1.44 -8.09
C PRO A 119 -0.18 -2.08 -8.11
N MET A 120 -0.73 -2.25 -9.31
CA MET A 120 -1.81 -3.20 -9.55
C MET A 120 -1.18 -4.52 -10.03
N PRO A 121 -1.05 -5.57 -9.19
CA PRO A 121 -0.22 -6.74 -9.47
C PRO A 121 -0.93 -7.77 -10.38
N TYR A 122 -1.53 -7.32 -11.48
CA TYR A 122 -2.28 -8.18 -12.40
C TYR A 122 -1.40 -8.79 -13.51
N GLY A 123 -0.27 -8.13 -13.82
CA GLY A 123 0.65 -8.52 -14.88
C GLY A 123 1.73 -9.52 -14.46
N ASP A 124 2.87 -9.43 -15.15
CA ASP A 124 4.08 -10.18 -14.83
C ASP A 124 4.79 -9.54 -13.62
N LEU A 125 4.69 -10.19 -12.47
CA LEU A 125 5.26 -9.70 -11.21
C LEU A 125 6.78 -9.54 -11.28
N VAL A 126 7.49 -10.37 -12.05
CA VAL A 126 8.96 -10.29 -12.19
C VAL A 126 9.32 -9.04 -13.00
N ALA A 127 8.61 -8.78 -14.10
CA ALA A 127 8.77 -7.55 -14.87
C ALA A 127 8.33 -6.29 -14.09
N GLN A 128 7.38 -6.46 -13.15
CA GLN A 128 6.90 -5.42 -12.25
C GLN A 128 7.67 -5.33 -10.93
N LYS A 129 8.90 -5.89 -10.84
CA LYS A 129 9.72 -5.81 -9.63
C LYS A 129 9.97 -4.35 -9.21
N VAL A 130 10.48 -3.54 -10.14
CA VAL A 130 10.69 -2.09 -10.01
C VAL A 130 10.39 -1.44 -11.34
N GLN A 131 9.47 -0.47 -11.36
CA GLN A 131 9.11 0.30 -12.53
C GLN A 131 9.24 1.79 -12.20
N ARG A 132 9.79 2.56 -13.14
CA ARG A 132 9.99 4.00 -13.03
C ARG A 132 9.22 4.68 -14.15
N PHE A 133 8.42 5.67 -13.79
CA PHE A 133 7.61 6.47 -14.70
C PHE A 133 8.00 7.93 -14.54
N ALA A 134 8.65 8.48 -15.57
CA ALA A 134 9.04 9.90 -15.62
C ALA A 134 8.52 10.60 -16.87
N GLN A 135 8.13 9.84 -17.91
CA GLN A 135 7.54 10.36 -19.14
C GLN A 135 6.35 9.49 -19.58
N ILE A 136 5.45 10.06 -20.39
CA ILE A 136 4.24 9.35 -20.84
C ILE A 136 4.57 8.04 -21.57
N SER A 137 5.68 8.00 -22.31
CA SER A 137 6.18 6.81 -23.00
C SER A 137 6.53 5.65 -22.05
N ASP A 138 6.80 5.93 -20.77
CA ASP A 138 7.04 4.87 -19.78
C ASP A 138 5.76 4.06 -19.47
N LEU A 139 4.57 4.66 -19.62
CA LEU A 139 3.29 3.98 -19.43
C LEU A 139 3.09 2.85 -20.45
N GLU A 140 3.40 3.13 -21.72
CA GLU A 140 3.36 2.14 -22.80
C GLU A 140 4.47 1.09 -22.62
N LYS A 141 5.70 1.53 -22.34
CA LYS A 141 6.86 0.65 -22.11
C LYS A 141 6.60 -0.40 -21.02
N HIS A 142 5.86 -0.03 -19.98
CA HIS A 142 5.54 -0.90 -18.86
C HIS A 142 4.19 -1.62 -19.00
N ASN A 143 3.52 -1.51 -20.15
CA ASN A 143 2.21 -2.11 -20.42
C ASN A 143 1.16 -1.78 -19.35
N CYS A 144 1.10 -0.51 -18.94
CA CYS A 144 0.13 -0.07 -17.92
C CYS A 144 -1.31 -0.37 -18.35
N THR A 145 -2.08 -0.86 -17.40
CA THR A 145 -3.54 -0.96 -17.50
C THR A 145 -4.19 0.42 -17.60
N VAL A 146 -5.47 0.49 -17.98
CA VAL A 146 -6.21 1.75 -18.05
C VAL A 146 -6.26 2.43 -16.67
N GLU A 147 -6.48 1.63 -15.63
CA GLU A 147 -6.51 2.08 -14.24
C GLU A 147 -5.15 2.66 -13.80
N GLU A 148 -4.04 2.00 -14.15
CA GLU A 148 -2.70 2.51 -13.86
C GLU A 148 -2.41 3.81 -14.61
N MET A 149 -2.82 3.93 -15.87
CA MET A 149 -2.66 5.16 -16.63
C MET A 149 -3.43 6.32 -16.00
N GLU A 150 -4.69 6.11 -15.61
CA GLU A 150 -5.51 7.12 -14.92
C GLU A 150 -4.86 7.59 -13.60
N GLU A 151 -4.15 6.71 -12.90
CA GLU A 151 -3.44 7.05 -11.67
C GLU A 151 -2.08 7.72 -11.89
N TYR A 152 -1.29 7.28 -12.88
CA TYR A 152 0.11 7.68 -13.04
C TYR A 152 0.28 8.89 -13.97
N GLU A 153 -0.47 8.97 -15.06
CA GLU A 153 -0.37 10.05 -16.05
C GLU A 153 -0.45 11.45 -15.43
N PRO A 154 -1.37 11.73 -14.48
CA PRO A 154 -1.46 13.07 -13.88
C PRO A 154 -0.22 13.53 -13.11
N HIS A 155 0.63 12.61 -12.64
CA HIS A 155 1.89 12.94 -11.96
C HIS A 155 3.00 13.16 -12.98
N VAL A 156 3.11 12.27 -13.95
CA VAL A 156 4.14 12.30 -14.99
C VAL A 156 4.02 13.57 -15.83
N VAL A 157 2.81 13.97 -16.22
CA VAL A 157 2.57 15.22 -16.98
C VAL A 157 2.98 16.47 -16.18
N ARG A 158 2.96 16.40 -14.85
CA ARG A 158 3.40 17.49 -13.96
C ARG A 158 4.91 17.48 -13.68
N GLY A 159 5.66 16.58 -14.31
CA GLY A 159 7.10 16.44 -14.13
C GLY A 159 7.50 15.74 -12.82
N ASN A 160 6.57 15.02 -12.17
CA ASN A 160 6.87 14.23 -11.00
C ASN A 160 7.22 12.79 -11.40
N VAL A 161 8.24 12.21 -10.77
CA VAL A 161 8.64 10.82 -11.01
C VAL A 161 7.86 9.89 -10.10
N ILE A 162 7.32 8.81 -10.66
CA ILE A 162 6.68 7.72 -9.91
C ILE A 162 7.51 6.46 -10.01
N TYR A 163 7.68 5.77 -8.88
CA TYR A 163 8.05 4.36 -8.84
C TYR A 163 6.87 3.51 -8.38
N ALA A 164 6.73 2.34 -8.99
CA ALA A 164 5.78 1.32 -8.57
C ALA A 164 6.38 -0.07 -8.79
N GLY A 165 5.81 -1.08 -8.14
CA GLY A 165 6.24 -2.46 -8.28
C GLY A 165 5.99 -3.29 -7.03
N VAL A 166 6.38 -4.56 -7.07
CA VAL A 166 6.04 -5.53 -6.02
C VAL A 166 7.14 -5.78 -4.98
N ASP A 167 8.36 -5.26 -5.20
CA ASP A 167 9.49 -5.39 -4.27
C ASP A 167 9.82 -4.03 -3.65
N TYR A 168 9.20 -3.71 -2.50
CA TYR A 168 9.33 -2.42 -1.84
C TYR A 168 10.77 -2.10 -1.38
N GLU A 169 11.60 -3.10 -1.08
CA GLU A 169 13.01 -2.85 -0.77
C GLU A 169 13.75 -2.40 -2.04
N ALA A 170 13.59 -3.12 -3.15
CA ALA A 170 14.22 -2.73 -4.41
C ALA A 170 13.71 -1.37 -4.92
N ILE A 171 12.42 -1.08 -4.77
CA ILE A 171 11.78 0.16 -5.19
C ILE A 171 12.35 1.35 -4.43
N ILE A 172 12.43 1.28 -3.09
CA ILE A 172 12.91 2.43 -2.33
C ILE A 172 14.37 2.73 -2.63
N ARG A 173 15.22 1.70 -2.80
CA ARG A 173 16.63 1.90 -3.18
C ARG A 173 16.75 2.57 -4.55
N ALA A 174 15.95 2.15 -5.52
CA ALA A 174 15.94 2.76 -6.85
C ALA A 174 15.40 4.20 -6.85
N ALA A 175 14.44 4.52 -5.97
CA ALA A 175 13.92 5.87 -5.80
C ALA A 175 14.92 6.80 -5.09
N GLU A 176 15.65 6.30 -4.08
CA GLU A 176 16.68 7.05 -3.35
C GLU A 176 17.82 7.54 -4.28
N GLU A 177 18.11 6.77 -5.33
CA GLU A 177 19.13 7.01 -6.34
C GLU A 177 18.57 7.46 -7.70
N ASP A 178 17.35 8.02 -7.73
CA ASP A 178 16.72 8.46 -8.99
C ASP A 178 17.68 9.36 -9.82
N PRO A 179 17.82 9.11 -11.13
CA PRO A 179 18.77 9.84 -11.99
C PRO A 179 18.48 11.34 -12.08
N ASP A 180 17.23 11.77 -11.90
CA ASP A 180 16.84 13.18 -11.87
C ASP A 180 17.03 13.79 -10.47
N GLY A 181 17.36 12.96 -9.48
CA GLY A 181 17.64 13.29 -8.09
C GLY A 181 16.42 13.13 -7.17
N CYS A 182 16.68 12.74 -5.92
CA CYS A 182 15.65 12.57 -4.89
C CYS A 182 16.06 13.26 -3.58
N ASP A 183 15.31 14.29 -3.18
CA ASP A 183 15.46 14.97 -1.89
C ASP A 183 14.49 14.42 -0.84
N VAL A 184 13.29 14.00 -1.28
CA VAL A 184 12.22 13.49 -0.42
C VAL A 184 11.40 12.45 -1.17
N ILE A 185 11.01 11.40 -0.47
CA ILE A 185 10.13 10.35 -1.01
C ILE A 185 8.72 10.59 -0.49
N LEU A 186 7.74 10.62 -1.40
CA LEU A 186 6.34 10.54 -1.01
C LEU A 186 5.84 9.11 -1.23
N TRP A 187 5.45 8.41 -0.16
CA TRP A 187 4.74 7.13 -0.27
C TRP A 187 3.24 7.39 -0.34
N ASP A 188 2.61 7.07 -1.47
CA ASP A 188 1.17 7.15 -1.67
C ASP A 188 0.56 5.77 -1.44
N GLY A 189 -0.06 5.59 -0.27
CA GLY A 189 -0.49 4.28 0.21
C GLY A 189 -1.56 3.62 -0.66
N GLY A 190 -1.53 2.30 -0.69
CA GLY A 190 -2.56 1.47 -1.30
C GLY A 190 -3.72 1.25 -0.33
N ASN A 191 -4.94 1.16 -0.86
CA ASN A 191 -6.13 0.79 -0.10
C ASN A 191 -6.29 1.59 1.23
N ASN A 192 -6.21 0.94 2.39
CA ASN A 192 -6.09 1.58 3.70
C ASN A 192 -4.88 1.01 4.50
N ASP A 193 -3.87 0.51 3.80
CA ASP A 193 -2.65 -0.03 4.39
C ASP A 193 -1.90 1.05 5.17
N PHE A 194 -1.26 0.66 6.28
CA PHE A 194 -0.29 1.53 6.94
C PHE A 194 1.02 1.56 6.13
N PRO A 195 1.88 2.59 6.30
CA PRO A 195 3.09 2.76 5.48
C PRO A 195 4.01 1.56 5.50
N PHE A 196 4.50 1.16 4.31
CA PHE A 196 5.53 0.11 4.16
C PHE A 196 6.95 0.66 4.33
N TYR A 197 7.08 1.98 4.36
CA TYR A 197 8.31 2.67 4.68
C TYR A 197 8.15 3.39 6.01
N LYS A 198 9.25 3.46 6.78
CA LYS A 198 9.26 4.25 8.01
C LYS A 198 9.15 5.73 7.64
N SER A 199 8.03 6.34 8.00
CA SER A 199 7.74 7.74 7.74
C SER A 199 8.49 8.68 8.70
N ASP A 200 8.95 9.82 8.19
CA ASP A 200 9.35 10.99 8.98
C ASP A 200 8.15 11.92 9.23
N LEU A 201 7.16 11.87 8.34
CA LEU A 201 5.84 12.49 8.51
C LEU A 201 4.76 11.58 7.91
N HIS A 202 3.76 11.22 8.70
CA HIS A 202 2.64 10.43 8.25
C HIS A 202 1.31 11.21 8.30
N VAL A 203 0.67 11.29 7.14
CA VAL A 203 -0.64 11.91 6.94
C VAL A 203 -1.69 10.83 6.72
N THR A 204 -2.76 10.82 7.51
CA THR A 204 -3.89 9.91 7.31
C THR A 204 -5.16 10.66 6.94
N VAL A 205 -5.79 10.22 5.85
CA VAL A 205 -7.04 10.81 5.36
C VAL A 205 -8.25 10.09 5.95
N VAL A 206 -9.16 10.85 6.54
CA VAL A 206 -10.47 10.39 7.03
C VAL A 206 -11.61 10.91 6.15
N ASP A 207 -12.73 10.19 6.16
CA ASP A 207 -13.88 10.48 5.31
C ASP A 207 -15.14 10.74 6.16
N PRO A 208 -15.59 12.00 6.29
CA PRO A 208 -16.73 12.38 7.12
C PRO A 208 -18.07 11.85 6.61
N HIS A 209 -18.12 11.24 5.41
CA HIS A 209 -19.30 10.51 4.94
C HIS A 209 -19.47 9.12 5.58
N ARG A 210 -18.44 8.64 6.28
CA ARG A 210 -18.39 7.29 6.87
C ARG A 210 -17.84 7.31 8.31
N PRO A 211 -18.42 8.12 9.23
CA PRO A 211 -17.94 8.19 10.60
C PRO A 211 -18.03 6.82 11.29
N GLY A 212 -17.05 6.50 12.14
CA GLY A 212 -16.89 5.21 12.80
C GLY A 212 -16.12 4.18 11.97
N HIS A 213 -15.91 4.40 10.66
CA HIS A 213 -15.10 3.47 9.85
C HIS A 213 -13.63 3.49 10.25
N GLU A 214 -13.16 4.63 10.75
CA GLU A 214 -11.83 4.82 11.30
C GLU A 214 -11.54 4.00 12.56
N LEU A 215 -12.58 3.45 13.22
CA LEU A 215 -12.48 2.60 14.41
C LEU A 215 -13.04 1.18 14.22
N SER A 216 -13.39 0.79 12.98
CA SER A 216 -14.04 -0.49 12.70
C SER A 216 -13.45 -1.29 11.54
N TYR A 217 -12.45 -0.74 10.85
CA TYR A 217 -11.78 -1.36 9.71
C TYR A 217 -10.28 -1.50 9.90
N TYR A 218 -9.76 -2.65 9.46
CA TYR A 218 -8.34 -2.98 9.46
C TYR A 218 -7.73 -2.82 8.05
N PRO A 219 -6.45 -2.40 7.96
CA PRO A 219 -5.66 -1.75 9.01
C PRO A 219 -5.92 -0.24 9.12
N GLY A 220 -7.05 0.26 8.61
CA GLY A 220 -7.44 1.67 8.63
C GLY A 220 -7.25 2.38 9.98
N GLU A 221 -7.65 1.77 11.08
CA GLU A 221 -7.43 2.34 12.42
C GLU A 221 -5.93 2.42 12.78
N VAL A 222 -5.12 1.45 12.35
CA VAL A 222 -3.67 1.46 12.57
C VAL A 222 -3.08 2.72 11.93
N THR A 223 -3.44 2.98 10.67
CA THR A 223 -2.97 4.17 9.93
C THR A 223 -3.41 5.47 10.61
N LEU A 224 -4.60 5.50 11.23
CA LEU A 224 -5.05 6.66 12.01
C LEU A 224 -4.24 6.84 13.29
N ARG A 225 -4.01 5.75 14.05
CA ARG A 225 -3.33 5.81 15.34
C ARG A 225 -1.86 6.20 15.26
N ILE A 226 -1.20 5.93 14.13
CA ILE A 226 0.20 6.29 13.90
C ILE A 226 0.37 7.60 13.13
N ALA A 227 -0.72 8.32 12.82
CA ALA A 227 -0.66 9.56 12.05
C ALA A 227 -0.08 10.72 12.87
N ASP A 228 0.78 11.51 12.25
CA ASP A 228 1.20 12.82 12.76
C ASP A 228 0.16 13.90 12.40
N VAL A 229 -0.50 13.73 11.25
CA VAL A 229 -1.51 14.65 10.73
C VAL A 229 -2.72 13.87 10.24
N VAL A 230 -3.91 14.29 10.68
CA VAL A 230 -5.19 13.76 10.18
C VAL A 230 -5.82 14.80 9.26
N VAL A 231 -6.21 14.39 8.06
CA VAL A 231 -6.89 15.23 7.07
C VAL A 231 -8.32 14.75 6.91
N ILE A 232 -9.28 15.59 7.30
CA ILE A 232 -10.70 15.38 7.01
C ILE A 232 -10.95 15.87 5.59
N ASN A 233 -11.15 14.95 4.66
CA ASN A 233 -11.42 15.28 3.26
C ASN A 233 -12.93 15.42 2.99
N LYS A 234 -13.33 15.92 1.81
CA LYS A 234 -14.74 15.99 1.36
C LYS A 234 -15.70 16.78 2.26
N MET A 235 -15.16 17.69 3.08
CA MET A 235 -15.96 18.51 4.00
C MET A 235 -16.99 19.39 3.30
N ASP A 236 -16.76 19.74 2.04
CA ASP A 236 -17.66 20.51 1.18
C ASP A 236 -18.94 19.77 0.78
N SER A 237 -18.95 18.43 0.89
CA SER A 237 -20.08 17.58 0.50
C SER A 237 -20.69 16.79 1.66
N ALA A 238 -20.03 16.74 2.82
CA ALA A 238 -20.46 15.96 3.97
C ALA A 238 -21.41 16.73 4.89
N ASP A 239 -22.29 16.00 5.56
CA ASP A 239 -23.14 16.57 6.62
C ASP A 239 -22.28 17.03 7.81
N ALA A 240 -22.67 18.15 8.42
CA ALA A 240 -21.95 18.74 9.57
C ALA A 240 -21.77 17.75 10.74
N ALA A 241 -22.74 16.85 10.95
CA ALA A 241 -22.66 15.82 11.98
C ALA A 241 -21.52 14.82 11.73
N GLY A 242 -21.30 14.42 10.47
CA GLY A 242 -20.21 13.51 10.09
C GLY A 242 -18.84 14.16 10.21
N ILE A 243 -18.75 15.49 10.05
CA ILE A 243 -17.52 16.27 10.24
C ILE A 243 -17.18 16.44 11.74
N GLN A 244 -18.20 16.53 12.60
CA GLN A 244 -18.05 16.80 14.03
C GLN A 244 -17.84 15.55 14.90
N THR A 245 -17.97 14.35 14.33
CA THR A 245 -17.77 13.06 15.01
C THR A 245 -16.29 12.71 15.01
#